data_AF-A0A970GVK4-F1
#
_entry.id   AF-A0A970GVK4-F1
#
_cell.length_a   1.000
_cell.length_b   1.000
_cell.length_c   1.000
_cell.angle_alpha   90.00
_cell.angle_beta   90.00
_cell.angle_gamma   90.00
#
_symmetry.space_group_name_H-M   'P 1'
#
loop_
_entity.id
_entity.type
_entity.pdbx_description
1 polymer ?
#
loop_
_entity_poly.entity_id
_entity_poly.type
_entity_poly.pdbx_seq_one_letter_code
_entity_poly.pdbx_strand_id
1 'polypeptide(L)'
;MANAPLEKAPFHRIRWISIVGGFMDGAKIEFAPGLNCIIGARGTGKTTALEFIRFALDAMPDDRDACRRIEGLVNRNLDFGRVEVGIETKDGLTYVVTRSLNDAPMVLSDEGTPTGITLKAGGFFAASKNALTSLEPNG
;
A
#
# COMPACT_ATOMS: atom_id res chain seq x y z
N MET A 1 -17.77 28.41 10.07
CA MET A 1 -18.24 27.02 9.83
C MET A 1 -17.34 26.12 10.65
N ALA A 2 -17.89 25.43 11.66
CA ALA A 2 -17.09 24.62 12.57
C ALA A 2 -16.58 23.38 11.83
N ASN A 3 -15.26 23.20 11.78
CA ASN A 3 -14.67 21.93 11.37
C ASN A 3 -15.08 20.89 12.43
N ALA A 4 -15.94 19.95 12.02
CA ALA A 4 -16.19 18.76 12.83
C ALA A 4 -14.83 18.06 13.06
N PRO A 5 -14.55 17.55 14.27
CA PRO A 5 -13.37 16.73 14.49
C PRO A 5 -13.41 15.59 13.47
N LEU A 6 -12.31 15.35 12.75
CA LEU A 6 -12.15 14.17 11.91
C LEU A 6 -12.39 12.96 12.82
N GLU A 7 -13.55 12.32 12.66
CA GLU A 7 -13.91 11.14 13.44
C GLU A 7 -12.86 10.08 13.16
N LYS A 8 -12.11 9.67 14.20
CA LYS A 8 -11.04 8.69 14.05
C LYS A 8 -11.60 7.43 13.39
N ALA A 9 -11.02 7.02 12.27
CA ALA A 9 -11.44 5.79 11.62
C ALA A 9 -11.20 4.61 12.58
N PRO A 10 -12.14 3.65 12.69
CA PRO A 10 -11.98 2.51 13.59
C PRO A 10 -10.79 1.60 13.24
N PHE A 11 -10.22 1.76 12.05
CA PHE A 11 -9.11 0.98 11.52
C PHE A 11 -8.35 1.78 10.46
N HIS A 12 -7.10 1.37 10.20
CA HIS A 12 -6.31 1.84 9.07
C HIS A 12 -6.93 1.36 7.75
N ARG A 13 -6.78 2.13 6.67
CA ARG A 13 -7.43 1.88 5.38
C ARG A 13 -6.42 1.88 4.24
N ILE A 14 -6.63 0.98 3.28
CA ILE A 14 -6.10 1.12 1.93
C ILE A 14 -7.15 1.90 1.13
N ARG A 15 -6.77 3.04 0.58
CA ARG A 15 -7.65 3.93 -0.16
C ARG A 15 -7.65 3.61 -1.64
N TRP A 16 -6.48 3.35 -2.21
CA TRP A 16 -6.35 3.03 -3.62
C TRP A 16 -5.06 2.29 -3.91
N ILE A 17 -5.02 1.62 -5.06
CA ILE A 17 -3.81 1.12 -5.70
C ILE A 17 -3.72 1.72 -7.11
N SER A 18 -2.52 2.11 -7.53
CA SER A 18 -2.17 2.53 -8.88
C SER A 18 -0.99 1.70 -9.39
N ILE A 19 -1.03 1.31 -10.66
CA ILE A 19 0.02 0.51 -11.31
C ILE A 19 0.58 1.33 -12.47
N VAL A 20 1.90 1.44 -12.52
CA VAL A 20 2.63 2.09 -13.61
C VAL A 20 3.60 1.08 -14.21
N GLY A 21 3.43 0.78 -15.49
CA GLY A 21 4.16 -0.26 -16.21
C GLY A 21 3.62 -1.68 -15.99
N GLY A 22 4.04 -2.60 -16.84
CA GLY A 22 3.67 -4.01 -16.76
C GLY A 22 2.20 -4.31 -17.04
N PHE A 23 1.69 -5.36 -16.41
CA PHE A 23 0.31 -5.80 -16.48
C PHE A 23 -0.57 -4.94 -15.57
N MET A 24 -1.71 -4.49 -16.10
CA MET A 24 -2.58 -3.46 -15.48
C MET A 24 -1.97 -2.05 -15.47
N ASP A 25 -1.05 -1.75 -16.39
CA ASP A 25 -0.52 -0.40 -16.56
C ASP A 25 -1.64 0.65 -16.74
N GLY A 26 -1.50 1.77 -16.02
CA GLY A 26 -2.47 2.86 -15.98
C GLY A 26 -3.72 2.58 -15.14
N ALA A 27 -3.86 1.38 -14.56
CA ALA A 27 -4.99 1.07 -13.70
C ALA A 27 -4.87 1.77 -12.35
N LYS A 28 -5.93 2.46 -11.95
CA LYS A 28 -6.14 2.96 -10.58
C LYS A 28 -7.44 2.40 -10.03
N ILE A 29 -7.38 1.74 -8.89
CA ILE A 29 -8.53 1.15 -8.20
C ILE A 29 -8.71 1.88 -6.87
N GLU A 30 -9.84 2.56 -6.70
CA GLU A 30 -10.24 3.20 -5.44
C GLU A 30 -11.08 2.20 -4.61
N PHE A 31 -10.79 2.11 -3.33
CA PHE A 31 -11.46 1.23 -2.38
C PHE A 31 -12.43 2.02 -1.51
N ALA A 32 -13.60 1.42 -1.25
CA ALA A 32 -14.53 1.91 -0.26
C ALA A 32 -13.94 1.72 1.16
N PRO A 33 -14.33 2.55 2.16
CA PRO A 33 -13.88 2.41 3.54
C PRO A 33 -14.26 1.11 4.26
N GLY A 34 -15.14 0.30 3.67
CA GLY A 34 -15.65 -0.94 4.25
C GLY A 34 -15.35 -2.16 3.38
N LEU A 35 -16.35 -3.00 3.17
CA LEU A 35 -16.22 -4.20 2.36
C LEU A 35 -16.09 -3.84 0.88
N ASN A 36 -15.06 -4.39 0.23
CA ASN A 36 -14.82 -4.26 -1.20
C ASN A 36 -14.95 -5.64 -1.87
N CYS A 37 -15.53 -5.67 -3.07
CA CYS A 37 -15.64 -6.89 -3.88
C CYS A 37 -15.03 -6.65 -5.26
N ILE A 38 -14.05 -7.48 -5.65
CA ILE A 38 -13.40 -7.41 -6.96
C ILE A 38 -13.88 -8.60 -7.80
N ILE A 39 -14.64 -8.33 -8.87
CA ILE A 39 -15.27 -9.33 -9.73
C ILE A 39 -14.74 -9.20 -11.17
N GLY A 40 -14.67 -10.30 -11.89
CA GLY A 40 -14.23 -10.34 -13.29
C GLY A 40 -13.94 -11.75 -13.77
N ALA A 41 -13.81 -11.94 -15.08
CA ALA A 41 -13.52 -13.23 -15.69
C ALA A 41 -12.15 -13.80 -15.25
N ARG A 42 -11.88 -15.07 -15.53
CA ARG A 42 -10.56 -15.68 -15.26
C ARG A 42 -9.48 -14.91 -16.03
N GLY A 43 -8.35 -14.63 -15.38
CA GLY A 43 -7.21 -13.94 -16.00
C GLY A 43 -7.26 -12.41 -15.98
N THR A 44 -8.34 -11.78 -15.49
CA THR A 44 -8.49 -10.31 -15.49
C THR A 44 -7.71 -9.58 -14.39
N GLY A 45 -6.74 -10.22 -13.74
CA GLY A 45 -5.86 -9.55 -12.78
C GLY A 45 -6.37 -9.36 -11.34
N LYS A 46 -7.51 -9.95 -10.96
CA LYS A 46 -8.07 -9.82 -9.59
C LYS A 46 -7.07 -10.20 -8.48
N THR A 47 -6.46 -11.38 -8.60
CA THR A 47 -5.43 -11.84 -7.67
C THR A 47 -4.18 -10.96 -7.80
N THR A 48 -3.81 -10.56 -9.02
CA THR A 48 -2.66 -9.69 -9.24
C THR A 48 -2.77 -8.36 -8.50
N ALA A 49 -3.93 -7.69 -8.55
CA ALA A 49 -4.16 -6.45 -7.81
C ALA A 49 -3.95 -6.63 -6.30
N LEU A 50 -4.48 -7.71 -5.71
CA LEU A 50 -4.31 -8.00 -4.27
C LEU A 50 -2.86 -8.32 -3.91
N GLU A 51 -2.15 -9.07 -4.75
CA GLU A 51 -0.75 -9.43 -4.51
C GLU A 51 0.20 -8.25 -4.77
N PHE A 52 -0.15 -7.31 -5.65
CA PHE A 52 0.55 -6.04 -5.79
C PHE A 52 0.42 -5.16 -4.55
N ILE A 53 -0.76 -5.08 -3.94
CA ILE A 53 -0.94 -4.41 -2.64
C ILE A 53 -0.05 -5.06 -1.59
N ARG A 54 -0.06 -6.39 -1.52
CA ARG A 54 0.77 -7.15 -0.57
C ARG A 54 2.25 -6.87 -0.75
N PHE A 55 2.71 -6.89 -2.00
CA PHE A 55 4.09 -6.58 -2.38
C PHE A 55 4.48 -5.15 -2.00
N ALA A 56 3.66 -4.16 -2.38
CA ALA A 56 3.94 -2.76 -2.09
C ALA A 56 4.05 -2.49 -0.57
N LEU A 57 3.18 -3.11 0.22
CA LEU A 57 3.15 -2.96 1.68
C LEU A 57 4.14 -3.87 2.43
N ASP A 58 4.99 -4.61 1.71
CA ASP A 58 5.95 -5.57 2.28
C ASP A 58 5.29 -6.60 3.23
N ALA A 59 4.08 -7.05 2.88
CA ALA A 59 3.25 -7.93 3.68
C ALA A 59 3.32 -9.40 3.19
N MET A 60 4.53 -9.85 2.87
CA MET A 60 4.80 -11.20 2.37
C MET A 60 4.53 -12.26 3.45
N PRO A 61 4.01 -13.45 3.08
CA PRO A 61 3.79 -14.51 4.05
C PRO A 61 5.11 -15.16 4.51
N ASP A 62 5.12 -15.66 5.75
CA ASP A 62 6.27 -16.40 6.30
C ASP A 62 6.49 -17.75 5.60
N ASP A 63 5.42 -18.34 5.04
CA ASP A 63 5.50 -19.56 4.26
C ASP A 63 6.30 -19.35 2.97
N ARG A 64 7.38 -20.13 2.82
CA ARG A 64 8.35 -19.94 1.72
C ARG A 64 7.74 -20.18 0.35
N ASP A 65 6.85 -21.17 0.22
CA ASP A 65 6.26 -21.51 -1.08
C ASP A 65 5.22 -20.47 -1.50
N ALA A 66 4.41 -19.98 -0.55
CA ALA A 66 3.51 -18.86 -0.76
C ALA A 66 4.28 -17.58 -1.12
N CYS A 67 5.38 -17.29 -0.41
CA CYS A 67 6.23 -16.14 -0.69
C CYS A 67 6.78 -16.19 -2.12
N ARG A 68 7.42 -17.30 -2.50
CA ARG A 68 7.93 -17.52 -3.87
C ARG A 68 6.85 -17.43 -4.93
N ARG A 69 5.64 -17.94 -4.65
CA ARG A 69 4.49 -17.84 -5.57
C ARG A 69 4.12 -16.38 -5.82
N ILE A 70 4.07 -15.57 -4.76
CA ILE A 70 3.73 -14.14 -4.84
C ILE A 70 4.85 -13.38 -5.55
N GLU A 71 6.11 -13.57 -5.16
CA GLU A 71 7.26 -12.96 -5.84
C GLU A 71 7.29 -13.30 -7.33
N GLY A 72 7.10 -14.58 -7.69
CA GLY A 72 7.02 -15.00 -9.08
C GLY A 72 5.85 -14.37 -9.83
N LEU A 73 4.70 -14.16 -9.17
CA LEU A 73 3.57 -13.45 -9.76
C LEU A 73 3.93 -11.99 -9.99
N VAL A 74 4.50 -11.30 -9.00
CA VAL A 74 4.85 -9.88 -9.09
C VAL A 74 5.91 -9.68 -10.17
N ASN A 75 7.00 -10.45 -10.15
CA ASN A 75 8.08 -10.39 -11.14
C ASN A 75 7.58 -10.59 -12.58
N ARG A 76 6.64 -11.51 -12.81
CA ARG A 76 6.08 -11.74 -14.15
C ARG A 76 5.14 -10.62 -14.63
N ASN A 77 4.51 -9.90 -13.72
CA ASN A 77 3.46 -8.95 -14.06
C ASN A 77 3.90 -7.49 -13.96
N LEU A 78 4.81 -7.13 -13.06
CA LEU A 78 5.17 -5.73 -12.82
C LEU A 78 6.27 -5.23 -13.78
N ASP A 79 7.10 -6.13 -14.31
CA ASP A 79 8.21 -5.79 -15.22
C ASP A 79 9.09 -4.66 -14.63
N PHE A 80 9.46 -3.63 -15.39
CA PHE A 80 10.19 -2.45 -14.88
C PHE A 80 9.27 -1.40 -14.23
N GLY A 81 8.02 -1.76 -13.94
CA GLY A 81 7.02 -0.90 -13.36
C GLY A 81 7.14 -0.72 -11.84
N ARG A 82 6.16 0.00 -11.29
CA ARG A 82 6.00 0.21 -9.85
C ARG A 82 4.53 0.15 -9.44
N VAL A 83 4.31 -0.18 -8.18
CA VAL A 83 3.00 -0.14 -7.53
C VAL A 83 2.98 1.00 -6.53
N GLU A 84 1.90 1.79 -6.57
CA GLU A 84 1.62 2.83 -5.59
C GLU A 84 0.34 2.48 -4.83
N VAL A 85 0.37 2.57 -3.50
CA VAL A 85 -0.76 2.28 -2.62
C VAL A 85 -1.00 3.48 -1.71
N GLY A 86 -2.17 4.11 -1.85
CA GLY A 86 -2.62 5.14 -0.94
C GLY A 86 -3.18 4.52 0.33
N ILE A 87 -2.70 4.97 1.48
CA ILE A 87 -3.12 4.49 2.79
C ILE A 87 -3.53 5.64 3.71
N GLU A 88 -4.42 5.34 4.64
CA GLU A 88 -4.87 6.26 5.67
C GLU A 88 -4.80 5.56 7.03
N THR A 89 -4.16 6.19 8.01
CA THR A 89 -4.11 5.66 9.36
C THR A 89 -5.43 5.90 10.09
N LYS A 90 -5.68 5.14 11.16
CA LYS A 90 -6.84 5.35 12.02
C LYS A 90 -6.93 6.78 12.62
N ASP A 91 -5.79 7.46 12.72
CA ASP A 91 -5.69 8.84 13.21
C ASP A 91 -5.88 9.88 12.08
N GLY A 92 -6.20 9.44 10.85
CA GLY A 92 -6.51 10.30 9.71
C GLY A 92 -5.30 10.75 8.89
N LEU A 93 -4.08 10.28 9.22
CA LEU A 93 -2.87 10.62 8.46
C LEU A 93 -2.82 9.83 7.15
N THR A 94 -2.53 10.51 6.05
CA THR A 94 -2.48 9.89 4.72
C THR A 94 -1.05 9.78 4.21
N TYR A 95 -0.75 8.66 3.56
CA TYR A 95 0.56 8.38 2.94
C TYR A 95 0.39 7.65 1.62
N VAL A 96 1.43 7.69 0.80
CA VAL A 96 1.56 6.84 -0.39
C VAL A 96 2.75 5.92 -0.21
N VAL A 97 2.51 4.62 -0.38
CA VAL A 97 3.58 3.63 -0.43
C VAL A 97 3.89 3.34 -1.89
N THR A 98 5.13 3.52 -2.31
CA THR A 98 5.59 3.23 -3.68
C THR A 98 6.69 2.18 -3.67
N ARG A 99 6.62 1.20 -4.58
CA ARG A 99 7.61 0.11 -4.68
C ARG A 99 7.80 -0.38 -6.11
N SER A 100 9.05 -0.44 -6.55
CA SER A 100 9.51 -1.12 -7.77
C SER A 100 10.08 -2.51 -7.43
N LEU A 101 10.22 -3.42 -8.41
CA LEU A 101 10.69 -4.79 -8.18
C LEU A 101 11.99 -4.92 -7.37
N ASN A 102 12.97 -4.06 -7.68
CA ASN A 102 14.33 -4.16 -7.14
C ASN A 102 14.58 -3.22 -5.95
N ASP A 103 13.56 -2.46 -5.54
CA ASP A 103 13.69 -1.44 -4.50
C ASP A 103 12.92 -1.82 -3.24
N ALA A 104 13.36 -1.29 -2.11
CA ALA A 104 12.59 -1.30 -0.88
C ALA A 104 11.35 -0.39 -1.03
N PRO A 105 10.24 -0.69 -0.33
CA PRO A 105 9.10 0.22 -0.29
C PRO A 105 9.51 1.59 0.27
N MET A 106 9.05 2.66 -0.40
CA MET A 106 9.23 4.03 0.05
C MET A 106 7.87 4.61 0.48
N VAL A 107 7.86 5.35 1.58
CA VAL A 107 6.66 6.01 2.11
C VAL A 107 6.76 7.51 1.84
N LEU A 108 5.79 8.03 1.10
CA LEU A 108 5.65 9.44 0.75
C LEU A 108 4.50 10.08 1.53
N SER A 109 4.60 11.39 1.79
CA SER A 109 3.45 12.20 2.21
C SER A 109 2.42 12.31 1.07
N ASP A 110 1.26 12.91 1.34
CA ASP A 110 0.25 13.19 0.33
C ASP A 110 0.72 14.22 -0.71
N GLU A 111 1.70 15.07 -0.38
CA GLU A 111 2.38 15.95 -1.35
C GLU A 111 3.48 15.25 -2.16
N GLY A 112 3.70 13.95 -1.95
CA GLY A 112 4.69 13.16 -2.69
C GLY A 112 6.13 13.31 -2.17
N THR A 113 6.31 13.87 -0.96
CA THR A 113 7.65 14.03 -0.36
C THR A 113 8.06 12.75 0.38
N PRO A 114 9.28 12.22 0.19
CA PRO A 114 9.76 11.08 0.97
C PRO A 114 9.74 11.35 2.47
N THR A 115 9.21 10.40 3.22
CA THR A 115 9.15 10.46 4.69
C THR A 115 10.26 9.60 5.31
N GLY A 116 10.58 9.83 6.58
CA GLY A 116 11.46 8.96 7.36
C GLY A 116 10.80 7.64 7.81
N ILE A 117 9.55 7.37 7.40
CA ILE A 117 8.80 6.19 7.84
C ILE A 117 9.28 4.97 7.06
N THR A 118 9.67 3.92 7.78
CA THR A 118 10.03 2.63 7.18
C THR A 118 8.89 1.63 7.36
N LEU A 119 8.45 1.00 6.28
CA LEU A 119 7.59 -0.17 6.33
C LEU A 119 8.41 -1.37 6.82
N LYS A 120 8.09 -1.88 8.01
CA LYS A 120 8.44 -3.25 8.38
C LYS A 120 7.23 -4.14 8.13
N ALA A 121 7.44 -5.38 7.68
CA ALA A 121 6.37 -6.37 7.53
C ALA A 121 5.44 -6.37 8.76
N GLY A 122 4.16 -6.08 8.54
CA GLY A 122 3.15 -5.92 9.61
C GLY A 122 3.21 -4.61 10.41
N GLY A 123 4.29 -3.84 10.36
CA GLY A 123 4.54 -2.64 11.14
C GLY A 123 3.57 -1.48 10.89
N PHE A 124 3.09 -1.27 9.66
CA PHE A 124 2.18 -0.14 9.38
C PHE A 124 0.78 -0.31 9.99
N PHE A 125 0.33 -1.56 10.13
CA PHE A 125 -1.00 -1.90 10.67
C PHE A 125 -0.92 -2.48 12.10
N ALA A 126 0.24 -2.98 12.55
CA ALA A 126 0.46 -3.45 13.92
C ALA A 126 0.97 -2.34 14.87
N ALA A 127 1.53 -1.25 14.35
CA ALA A 127 2.05 -0.16 15.17
C ALA A 127 0.95 0.81 15.62
N SER A 128 0.00 0.32 16.40
CA SER A 128 -0.97 1.15 17.11
C SER A 128 -0.36 1.88 18.33
N LYS A 129 0.93 1.70 18.68
CA LYS A 129 1.50 2.39 19.85
C LYS A 129 2.90 2.99 19.76
N ASN A 130 3.82 2.62 18.86
CA ASN A 130 5.23 3.05 19.02
C ASN A 130 6.11 3.17 17.76
N ALA A 131 5.58 3.26 16.52
CA ALA A 131 6.45 3.34 15.32
C ALA A 131 6.26 4.57 14.42
N LEU A 132 5.37 5.50 14.78
CA LEU A 132 5.37 6.85 14.21
C LEU A 132 6.13 7.77 15.16
N THR A 133 7.43 7.54 15.34
CA THR A 133 8.30 8.62 15.79
C THR A 133 8.43 9.59 14.61
N SER A 134 7.63 10.65 14.66
CA SER A 134 7.93 11.90 14.00
C SER A 134 9.39 12.26 14.31
N LEU A 135 10.23 12.29 13.27
CA LEU A 135 11.32 13.24 13.30
C LEU A 135 10.65 14.60 13.14
N GLU A 136 10.60 15.35 14.24
CA GLU A 136 10.32 16.78 14.21
C GLU A 136 11.16 17.40 13.08
N PRO A 137 10.58 18.23 12.20
CA PRO A 137 11.39 19.01 11.28
C PRO A 137 12.26 19.93 12.13
N ASN A 138 13.59 19.79 11.99
CA ASN A 138 14.50 20.81 12.50
C ASN A 138 14.20 22.13 11.77
N GLY A 139 13.57 23.09 12.47
CA GLY A 139 13.41 24.47 12.01
C GLY A 139 12.04 25.05 12.28
#